data_AF-X0UHL0-F1
#
_entry.id   AF-X0UHL0-F1
#
_cell.length_a   1.000
_cell.length_b   1.000
_cell.length_c   1.000
_cell.angle_alpha   90.00
_cell.angle_beta   90.00
_cell.angle_gamma   90.00
#
_symmetry.space_group_name_H-M   'P 1'
#
loop_
_entity.id
_entity.type
_entity.pdbx_description
1 polymer ?
#
loop_
_entity_poly.entity_id
_entity_poly.type
_entity_poly.pdbx_seq_one_letter_code
_entity_poly.pdbx_strand_id
1 'polypeptide(L)'
;AQGFGRKGKFLLSGLSVFGINEAVEFFEKRGLKTKIERGSRIFPQTDKAQDVLGVLIAYLKQDKAEIRTRTKITGFEKTDGRVTKLLVEGGKNIIANKYILCTGGKSYPRTGSTGDGFKWVRELGHSVEKLRPALVPLKIKEAWPKEAQGLSLKNVEITVFQGNKKQDSRFGEALFTHFGLSGPIILDMSKSIGELLEKGGVKLVLDLKPALDFSKLDKRVQRDFKKYQKKEFKNSLSDLLPQKLIPVIIELSGIDPQKQICNV
;
A
#
# COMPACT_ATOMS: atom_id res chain seq x y z
N ALA A 1 -12.86 -0.84 -12.99
CA ALA A 1 -13.73 -0.48 -11.83
C ALA A 1 -13.54 -1.38 -10.61
N GLN A 2 -13.55 -2.72 -10.73
CA GLN A 2 -13.48 -3.62 -9.57
C GLN A 2 -12.25 -3.39 -8.66
N GLY A 3 -11.07 -3.12 -9.24
CA GLY A 3 -9.85 -2.80 -8.49
C GLY A 3 -9.88 -1.50 -7.67
N PHE A 4 -10.87 -0.62 -7.87
CA PHE A 4 -11.00 0.66 -7.15
C PHE A 4 -12.04 0.61 -6.01
N GLY A 5 -12.51 -0.59 -5.65
CA GLY A 5 -13.46 -0.80 -4.56
C GLY A 5 -14.85 -0.20 -4.80
N ARG A 6 -15.59 0.09 -3.73
CA ARG A 6 -17.01 0.49 -3.78
C ARG A 6 -17.28 1.72 -4.66
N LYS A 7 -16.35 2.69 -4.70
CA LYS A 7 -16.46 3.91 -5.52
C LYS A 7 -15.88 3.75 -6.93
N GLY A 8 -15.40 2.55 -7.31
CA GLY A 8 -14.79 2.31 -8.61
C GLY A 8 -15.72 2.49 -9.82
N LYS A 9 -17.04 2.38 -9.62
CA LYS A 9 -18.04 2.65 -10.68
C LYS A 9 -18.04 4.13 -11.10
N PHE A 10 -17.76 5.06 -10.19
CA PHE A 10 -17.68 6.49 -10.49
C PHE A 10 -16.59 6.79 -11.53
N LEU A 11 -15.50 6.02 -11.52
CA LEU A 11 -14.37 6.21 -12.44
C LEU A 11 -14.64 5.70 -13.85
N LEU A 12 -15.73 4.96 -14.10
CA LEU A 12 -15.96 4.30 -15.38
C LEU A 12 -16.03 5.28 -16.55
N SER A 13 -16.72 6.41 -16.39
CA SER A 13 -16.87 7.41 -17.46
C SER A 13 -15.54 8.06 -17.84
N GLY A 14 -14.67 8.33 -16.85
CA GLY A 14 -13.33 8.85 -17.12
C GLY A 14 -12.42 7.80 -17.74
N LEU A 15 -12.41 6.59 -17.17
CA LEU A 15 -11.55 5.50 -17.62
C LEU A 15 -11.98 4.91 -18.97
N SER A 16 -13.22 5.10 -19.41
CA SER A 16 -13.65 4.74 -20.76
C SER A 16 -13.15 5.72 -21.83
N VAL A 17 -12.81 6.95 -21.45
CA VAL A 17 -12.24 7.97 -22.35
C VAL A 17 -10.71 7.91 -22.31
N PHE A 18 -10.12 7.73 -21.13
CA PHE A 18 -8.68 7.66 -20.94
C PHE A 18 -8.35 6.57 -19.91
N GLY A 19 -8.19 5.35 -20.39
CA GLY A 19 -7.91 4.16 -19.62
C GLY A 19 -6.42 3.81 -19.59
N ILE A 20 -6.13 2.54 -19.31
CA ILE A 20 -4.76 2.03 -19.18
C ILE A 20 -4.03 2.10 -20.53
N ASN A 21 -4.69 1.67 -21.61
CA ASN A 21 -4.08 1.62 -22.94
C ASN A 21 -3.76 3.03 -23.45
N GLU A 22 -4.69 3.97 -23.29
CA GLU A 22 -4.50 5.37 -23.69
C GLU A 22 -3.39 6.03 -22.89
N ALA A 23 -3.28 5.73 -21.59
CA ALA A 23 -2.19 6.21 -20.75
C ALA A 23 -0.83 5.66 -21.19
N VAL A 24 -0.72 4.36 -21.46
CA VAL A 24 0.52 3.75 -21.96
C VAL A 24 0.91 4.35 -23.31
N GLU A 25 -0.04 4.40 -24.24
CA GLU A 25 0.17 4.95 -25.58
C GLU A 25 0.56 6.43 -25.53
N PHE A 26 -0.01 7.22 -24.61
CA PHE A 26 0.35 8.62 -24.39
C PHE A 26 1.85 8.79 -24.09
N PHE A 27 2.40 7.95 -23.21
CA PHE A 27 3.82 7.99 -22.84
C PHE A 27 4.71 7.40 -23.95
N GLU A 28 4.30 6.29 -24.55
CA GLU A 28 5.11 5.64 -25.59
C GLU A 28 5.22 6.47 -26.87
N LYS A 29 4.14 7.13 -27.30
CA LYS A 29 4.16 8.08 -28.42
C LYS A 29 5.08 9.27 -28.18
N ARG A 30 5.43 9.55 -26.91
CA ARG A 30 6.35 10.62 -26.49
C ARG A 30 7.74 10.08 -26.10
N GLY A 31 8.07 8.87 -26.56
CA GLY A 31 9.41 8.30 -26.43
C GLY A 31 9.70 7.61 -25.10
N LEU A 32 8.73 7.53 -24.17
CA LEU A 32 8.93 6.83 -22.90
C LEU A 32 8.39 5.41 -22.98
N LYS A 33 9.27 4.45 -23.27
CA LYS A 33 8.94 3.03 -23.30
C LYS A 33 8.56 2.50 -21.92
N THR A 34 7.59 1.60 -21.91
CA THR A 34 7.06 1.00 -20.67
C THR A 34 7.37 -0.49 -20.59
N LYS A 35 7.37 -1.02 -19.37
CA LYS A 35 7.47 -2.46 -19.09
C LYS A 35 6.41 -2.87 -18.08
N ILE A 36 5.93 -4.10 -18.20
CA ILE A 36 4.97 -4.68 -17.26
C ILE A 36 5.72 -5.56 -16.27
N GLU A 37 5.51 -5.32 -14.98
CA GLU A 37 6.06 -6.11 -13.89
C GLU A 37 4.98 -6.94 -13.18
N ARG A 38 5.41 -7.72 -12.18
CA ARG A 38 4.53 -8.52 -11.33
C ARG A 38 3.32 -7.70 -10.83
N GLY A 39 2.14 -8.32 -10.89
CA GLY A 39 0.88 -7.68 -10.50
C GLY A 39 0.33 -6.70 -11.54
N SER A 40 0.72 -6.84 -12.81
CA SER A 40 0.29 -5.98 -13.93
C SER A 40 0.63 -4.50 -13.72
N ARG A 41 1.71 -4.22 -12.97
CA ARG A 41 2.19 -2.87 -12.70
C ARG A 41 3.02 -2.40 -13.89
N ILE A 42 2.77 -1.18 -14.37
CA ILE A 42 3.46 -0.61 -15.52
C ILE A 42 4.48 0.41 -15.03
N PHE A 43 5.73 0.25 -15.46
CA PHE A 43 6.85 1.12 -15.11
C PHE A 43 7.51 1.67 -16.37
N PRO A 44 8.17 2.84 -16.30
CA PRO A 44 9.09 3.24 -17.36
C PRO A 44 10.21 2.21 -17.47
N GLN A 45 10.62 1.86 -18.69
CA GLN A 45 11.70 0.88 -18.91
C GLN A 45 13.02 1.34 -18.28
N THR A 46 13.20 2.64 -18.10
CA THR A 46 14.37 3.28 -17.47
C THR A 46 14.40 3.17 -15.95
N ASP A 47 13.31 2.73 -15.30
CA ASP A 47 13.12 2.72 -13.85
C ASP A 47 13.24 4.09 -13.17
N LYS A 48 13.11 5.19 -13.93
CA LYS A 48 13.25 6.56 -13.42
C LYS A 48 11.91 7.30 -13.45
N ALA A 49 11.45 7.72 -12.27
CA ALA A 49 10.25 8.55 -12.13
C ALA A 49 10.43 9.93 -12.79
N GLN A 50 11.67 10.43 -12.87
CA GLN A 50 11.99 11.70 -13.52
C GLN A 50 11.65 11.71 -15.01
N ASP A 51 11.73 10.56 -15.68
CA ASP A 51 11.45 10.48 -17.12
C ASP A 51 9.94 10.65 -17.40
N VAL A 52 9.09 10.08 -16.53
CA VAL A 52 7.64 10.31 -16.55
C VAL A 52 7.32 11.80 -16.38
N LEU A 53 7.96 12.45 -15.39
CA LEU A 53 7.79 13.88 -15.16
C LEU A 53 8.26 14.72 -16.36
N GLY A 54 9.41 14.35 -16.94
CA GLY A 54 9.96 15.02 -18.12
C GLY A 54 9.00 15.03 -19.30
N VAL A 55 8.38 13.88 -19.59
CA VAL A 55 7.36 13.78 -20.66
C VAL A 55 6.17 14.69 -20.40
N LEU A 56 5.65 14.73 -19.16
CA LEU A 56 4.51 15.58 -18.81
C LEU A 56 4.84 17.07 -18.91
N ILE A 57 6.02 17.49 -18.45
CA ILE A 57 6.47 18.89 -18.57
C ILE A 57 6.64 19.27 -20.04
N ALA A 58 7.25 18.41 -20.85
CA ALA A 58 7.43 18.65 -22.28
C ALA A 58 6.08 18.78 -23.00
N TYR A 59 5.13 17.88 -22.70
CA TYR A 59 3.78 17.92 -23.23
C TYR A 59 3.06 19.24 -22.89
N LEU A 60 3.10 19.68 -21.64
CA LEU A 60 2.51 20.95 -21.21
C LEU A 60 3.15 22.16 -21.92
N LYS A 61 4.48 22.16 -22.08
CA LYS A 61 5.21 23.24 -22.76
C LYS A 61 4.90 23.31 -24.25
N GLN A 62 4.79 22.16 -24.92
CA GLN A 62 4.43 22.08 -26.34
C GLN A 62 3.08 22.78 -26.60
N ASP A 63 2.12 22.59 -25.69
CA ASP A 63 0.79 23.20 -25.76
C ASP A 63 0.74 24.61 -25.12
N LYS A 64 1.90 25.20 -24.81
CA LYS A 64 2.07 26.56 -24.24
C LYS A 64 1.37 26.76 -22.89
N ALA A 65 1.18 25.71 -22.11
CA ALA A 65 0.64 25.82 -20.76
C ALA A 65 1.64 26.54 -19.83
N GLU A 66 1.17 27.53 -19.08
CA GLU A 66 1.99 28.25 -18.11
C GLU A 66 2.14 27.44 -16.81
N ILE A 67 3.38 27.21 -16.37
CA ILE A 67 3.69 26.49 -15.12
C ILE A 67 4.30 27.46 -14.11
N ARG A 68 3.53 27.79 -13.07
CA ARG A 68 3.99 28.64 -11.95
C ARG A 68 4.32 27.80 -10.73
N THR A 69 5.62 27.55 -10.49
CA THR A 69 6.09 26.89 -9.26
C THR A 69 6.23 27.89 -8.12
N ARG A 70 6.40 27.41 -6.88
CA ARG A 70 6.51 28.24 -5.66
C ARG A 70 5.35 29.26 -5.52
N THR A 71 4.20 28.92 -6.09
CA THR A 71 3.00 29.77 -6.12
C THR A 71 1.94 29.08 -5.27
N LYS A 72 1.95 29.36 -3.97
CA LYS A 72 1.04 28.69 -3.04
C LYS A 72 -0.32 29.40 -3.04
N ILE A 73 -1.36 28.65 -3.34
CA ILE A 73 -2.74 29.12 -3.20
C ILE A 73 -3.15 29.00 -1.72
N THR A 74 -3.66 30.08 -1.14
CA THR A 74 -4.08 30.12 0.27
C THR A 74 -5.59 30.07 0.44
N GLY A 75 -6.34 30.38 -0.62
CA GLY A 75 -7.79 30.38 -0.64
C GLY A 75 -8.35 30.91 -1.94
N PHE A 76 -9.62 31.31 -1.90
CA PHE A 76 -10.34 31.84 -3.05
C PHE A 76 -11.41 32.84 -2.61
N GLU A 77 -11.80 33.72 -3.52
CA GLU A 77 -13.01 34.53 -3.40
C GLU A 77 -14.14 33.88 -4.20
N LYS A 78 -15.37 34.00 -3.70
CA LYS A 78 -16.58 33.57 -4.41
C LYS A 78 -17.64 34.65 -4.39
N THR A 79 -18.37 34.75 -5.49
CA THR A 79 -19.53 35.64 -5.67
C THR A 79 -20.62 34.82 -6.36
N ASP A 80 -21.86 34.89 -5.87
CA ASP A 80 -23.02 34.16 -6.42
C ASP A 80 -22.77 32.65 -6.62
N GLY A 81 -22.09 32.04 -5.64
CA GLY A 81 -21.77 30.61 -5.67
C GLY A 81 -20.66 30.21 -6.65
N ARG A 82 -19.99 31.16 -7.32
CA ARG A 82 -18.90 30.90 -8.27
C ARG A 82 -17.58 31.40 -7.72
N VAL A 83 -16.51 30.62 -7.91
CA VAL A 83 -15.14 31.08 -7.64
C VAL A 83 -14.79 32.15 -8.67
N THR A 84 -14.38 33.32 -8.20
CA THR A 84 -14.03 34.47 -9.06
C THR A 84 -12.53 34.74 -9.07
N LYS A 85 -11.81 34.28 -8.04
CA LYS A 85 -10.39 34.60 -7.85
C LYS A 85 -9.71 33.60 -6.91
N LEU A 86 -8.47 33.23 -7.21
CA LEU A 86 -7.60 32.50 -6.29
C LEU A 86 -6.66 33.47 -5.57
N LEU A 87 -6.49 33.25 -4.27
CA LEU A 87 -5.59 34.02 -3.43
C LEU A 87 -4.20 33.37 -3.41
N VAL A 88 -3.17 34.15 -3.72
CA VAL A 88 -1.78 33.67 -3.81
C VAL A 88 -0.96 34.23 -2.65
N GLU A 89 -0.21 33.38 -1.96
CA GLU A 89 0.68 33.78 -0.87
C GLU A 89 1.74 34.78 -1.35
N GLY A 90 1.72 36.01 -0.84
CA GLY A 90 2.72 37.04 -1.15
C GLY A 90 2.76 37.50 -2.61
N GLY A 91 1.72 37.23 -3.40
CA GLY A 91 1.74 37.46 -4.84
C GLY A 91 0.43 38.02 -5.41
N LYS A 92 0.38 38.18 -6.74
CA LYS A 92 -0.82 38.60 -7.44
C LYS A 92 -1.84 37.45 -7.50
N ASN A 93 -3.07 37.77 -7.14
CA ASN A 93 -4.20 36.85 -7.24
C ASN A 93 -4.46 36.42 -8.70
N ILE A 94 -5.06 35.25 -8.88
CA ILE A 94 -5.29 34.64 -10.20
C ILE A 94 -6.78 34.61 -10.53
N ILE A 95 -7.15 35.16 -11.68
CA ILE A 95 -8.52 35.18 -12.20
C ILE A 95 -8.59 34.26 -13.43
N ALA A 96 -9.62 33.42 -13.49
CA ALA A 96 -9.89 32.52 -14.60
C ALA A 96 -11.39 32.23 -14.72
N ASN A 97 -11.82 31.79 -15.90
CA ASN A 97 -13.22 31.40 -16.14
C ASN A 97 -13.56 30.02 -15.56
N LYS A 98 -12.54 29.16 -15.38
CA LYS A 98 -12.68 27.79 -14.88
C LYS A 98 -11.53 27.47 -13.95
N TYR A 99 -11.83 26.75 -12.87
CA TYR A 99 -10.86 26.32 -11.86
C TYR A 99 -10.95 24.80 -11.71
N ILE A 100 -9.80 24.13 -11.77
CA ILE A 100 -9.68 22.67 -11.59
C ILE A 100 -8.81 22.42 -10.36
N LEU A 101 -9.34 21.68 -9.39
CA LEU A 101 -8.64 21.39 -8.14
C LEU A 101 -7.90 20.04 -8.24
N CYS A 102 -6.56 20.11 -8.27
CA CYS A 102 -5.67 18.94 -8.37
C CYS A 102 -4.64 18.89 -7.23
N THR A 103 -5.00 19.27 -6.00
CA THR A 103 -4.07 19.44 -4.85
C THR A 103 -3.64 18.14 -4.17
N GLY A 104 -4.04 16.99 -4.68
CA GLY A 104 -3.76 15.70 -4.06
C GLY A 104 -4.47 15.49 -2.71
N GLY A 105 -3.92 14.57 -1.92
CA GLY A 105 -4.48 14.14 -0.63
C GLY A 105 -3.82 14.81 0.58
N LYS A 106 -3.70 14.04 1.67
CA LYS A 106 -3.04 14.44 2.93
C LYS A 106 -1.86 13.53 3.31
N SER A 107 -1.52 12.57 2.47
CA SER A 107 -0.35 11.70 2.63
C SER A 107 0.92 12.46 2.23
N TYR A 108 2.06 12.18 2.86
CA TYR A 108 3.36 12.79 2.52
C TYR A 108 3.32 14.34 2.42
N PRO A 109 2.92 15.07 3.47
CA PRO A 109 2.74 16.53 3.40
C PRO A 109 4.01 17.30 3.00
N ARG A 110 5.20 16.73 3.23
CA ARG A 110 6.48 17.28 2.76
C ARG A 110 6.58 17.38 1.23
N THR A 111 5.74 16.67 0.48
CA THR A 111 5.65 16.74 -0.99
C THR A 111 4.65 17.79 -1.49
N GLY A 112 3.95 18.48 -0.59
CA GLY A 112 2.97 19.53 -0.91
C GLY A 112 1.50 19.14 -0.70
N SER A 113 1.19 17.85 -0.51
CA SER A 113 -0.15 17.34 -0.23
C SER A 113 -0.54 17.52 1.25
N THR A 114 -0.90 18.75 1.61
CA THR A 114 -1.25 19.21 2.97
C THR A 114 -2.72 19.02 3.33
N GLY A 115 -3.57 18.76 2.34
CA GLY A 115 -5.02 18.63 2.50
C GLY A 115 -5.80 19.95 2.40
N ASP A 116 -5.17 21.04 1.94
CA ASP A 116 -5.83 22.36 1.78
C ASP A 116 -7.05 22.29 0.87
N GLY A 117 -6.99 21.51 -0.22
CA GLY A 117 -8.12 21.29 -1.11
C GLY A 117 -9.37 20.76 -0.42
N PHE A 118 -9.23 19.92 0.61
CA PHE A 118 -10.38 19.43 1.38
C PHE A 118 -11.06 20.52 2.20
N LYS A 119 -10.32 21.55 2.63
CA LYS A 119 -10.90 22.72 3.29
C LYS A 119 -11.71 23.53 2.28
N TRP A 120 -11.12 23.83 1.12
CA TRP A 120 -11.77 24.64 0.10
C TRP A 120 -13.05 24.03 -0.46
N VAL A 121 -13.06 22.71 -0.73
CA VAL A 121 -14.30 22.08 -1.22
C VAL A 121 -15.43 22.10 -0.19
N ARG A 122 -15.12 22.07 1.12
CA ARG A 122 -16.15 22.27 2.17
C ARG A 122 -16.69 23.69 2.16
N GLU A 123 -15.82 24.69 2.02
CA GLU A 123 -16.21 26.11 1.90
C GLU A 123 -17.05 26.40 0.65
N LEU A 124 -16.89 25.58 -0.39
CA LEU A 124 -17.73 25.57 -1.60
C LEU A 124 -19.06 24.81 -1.42
N GLY A 125 -19.31 24.20 -0.26
CA GLY A 125 -20.55 23.50 0.05
C GLY A 125 -20.55 21.99 -0.26
N HIS A 126 -19.41 21.40 -0.65
CA HIS A 126 -19.31 19.97 -0.84
C HIS A 126 -19.12 19.20 0.48
N SER A 127 -19.66 18.00 0.53
CA SER A 127 -19.33 17.03 1.58
C SER A 127 -17.95 16.43 1.36
N VAL A 128 -17.14 16.33 2.41
CA VAL A 128 -15.87 15.59 2.39
C VAL A 128 -15.97 14.40 3.32
N GLU A 129 -15.78 13.21 2.75
CA GLU A 129 -15.70 11.95 3.47
C GLU A 129 -14.60 11.98 4.52
N LYS A 130 -14.79 11.24 5.63
CA LYS A 130 -13.77 11.12 6.67
C LYS A 130 -12.47 10.60 6.05
N LEU A 131 -11.41 11.41 6.15
CA LEU A 131 -10.10 11.04 5.65
C LEU A 131 -9.51 9.93 6.53
N ARG A 132 -9.01 8.87 5.89
CA ARG A 132 -8.37 7.73 6.56
C ARG A 132 -7.06 7.40 5.86
N PRO A 133 -6.03 6.92 6.59
CA PRO A 133 -4.86 6.33 5.98
C PRO A 133 -5.23 5.13 5.10
N ALA A 134 -4.53 4.97 3.99
CA ALA A 134 -4.63 3.82 3.10
C ALA A 134 -3.26 3.57 2.47
N LEU A 135 -2.99 2.32 2.09
CA LEU A 135 -1.67 1.88 1.61
C LEU A 135 -0.54 2.20 2.62
N VAL A 136 -0.81 1.95 3.91
CA VAL A 136 0.13 2.20 5.01
C VAL A 136 0.55 0.90 5.70
N PRO A 137 1.78 0.82 6.22
CA PRO A 137 2.18 -0.27 7.11
C PRO A 137 1.29 -0.36 8.36
N LEU A 138 1.22 -1.56 8.95
CA LEU A 138 0.48 -1.83 10.17
C LEU A 138 1.41 -1.91 11.37
N LYS A 139 1.00 -1.29 12.47
CA LYS A 139 1.60 -1.53 13.78
C LYS A 139 0.99 -2.79 14.37
N ILE A 140 1.83 -3.66 14.90
CA ILE A 140 1.43 -4.93 15.53
C ILE A 140 1.69 -4.82 17.04
N LYS A 141 0.83 -5.43 17.85
CA LYS A 141 0.91 -5.34 19.31
C LYS A 141 2.04 -6.22 19.86
N GLU A 142 2.23 -7.38 19.25
CA GLU A 142 3.25 -8.35 19.57
C GLU A 142 4.66 -7.79 19.32
N ALA A 143 5.63 -8.17 20.15
CA ALA A 143 7.00 -7.67 20.08
C ALA A 143 7.87 -8.44 19.06
N TRP A 144 7.63 -9.75 18.92
CA TRP A 144 8.41 -10.65 18.06
C TRP A 144 8.54 -10.23 16.58
N PRO A 145 7.56 -9.54 15.92
CA PRO A 145 7.74 -9.11 14.53
C PRO A 145 8.98 -8.24 14.33
N LYS A 146 9.39 -7.50 15.37
CA LYS A 146 10.61 -6.68 15.37
C LYS A 146 11.88 -7.54 15.24
N GLU A 147 11.90 -8.74 15.79
CA GLU A 147 13.03 -9.67 15.69
C GLU A 147 13.20 -10.19 14.25
N ALA A 148 12.08 -10.35 13.55
CA ALA A 148 12.06 -10.72 12.14
C ALA A 148 12.23 -9.52 11.18
N GLN A 149 12.52 -8.31 11.68
CA GLN A 149 12.55 -7.09 10.85
C GLN A 149 13.44 -7.23 9.60
N GLY A 150 12.94 -6.70 8.48
CA GLY A 150 13.58 -6.78 7.16
C GLY A 150 13.39 -8.12 6.45
N LEU A 151 12.80 -9.14 7.10
CA LEU A 151 12.45 -10.38 6.43
C LEU A 151 11.25 -10.17 5.51
N SER A 152 11.47 -10.34 4.21
CA SER A 152 10.41 -10.40 3.20
C SER A 152 9.86 -11.82 3.11
N LEU A 153 8.54 -11.95 3.26
CA LEU A 153 7.80 -13.19 3.11
C LEU A 153 7.18 -13.25 1.71
N LYS A 154 7.34 -14.39 1.04
CA LYS A 154 6.74 -14.67 -0.27
C LYS A 154 5.80 -15.85 -0.14
N ASN A 155 4.70 -15.81 -0.88
CA ASN A 155 3.70 -16.88 -0.95
C ASN A 155 3.08 -17.19 0.42
N VAL A 156 2.74 -16.14 1.17
CA VAL A 156 2.06 -16.23 2.46
C VAL A 156 0.63 -15.74 2.35
N GLU A 157 -0.25 -16.21 3.24
CA GLU A 157 -1.58 -15.66 3.38
C GLU A 157 -1.70 -14.87 4.69
N ILE A 158 -2.29 -13.69 4.61
CA ILE A 158 -2.74 -12.94 5.79
C ILE A 158 -4.27 -12.96 5.80
N THR A 159 -4.83 -13.48 6.88
CA THR A 159 -6.28 -13.43 7.14
C THR A 159 -6.58 -12.40 8.23
N VAL A 160 -7.57 -11.54 7.97
CA VAL A 160 -8.04 -10.50 8.91
C VAL A 160 -9.30 -10.99 9.62
N PHE A 161 -9.31 -10.92 10.94
CA PHE A 161 -10.45 -11.25 11.79
C PHE A 161 -10.88 -10.07 12.66
N GLN A 162 -12.19 -9.93 12.85
CA GLN A 162 -12.79 -9.10 13.89
C GLN A 162 -13.62 -10.02 14.79
N GLY A 163 -13.20 -10.20 16.04
CA GLY A 163 -13.66 -11.32 16.86
C GLY A 163 -13.36 -12.66 16.17
N ASN A 164 -14.37 -13.52 16.04
CA ASN A 164 -14.25 -14.82 15.37
C ASN A 164 -14.65 -14.78 13.88
N LYS A 165 -15.03 -13.61 13.34
CA LYS A 165 -15.49 -13.48 11.96
C LYS A 165 -14.36 -13.07 11.04
N LYS A 166 -14.08 -13.89 10.02
CA LYS A 166 -13.18 -13.57 8.92
C LYS A 166 -13.74 -12.38 8.12
N GLN A 167 -12.92 -11.34 7.96
CA GLN A 167 -13.26 -10.12 7.23
C GLN A 167 -12.59 -10.07 5.86
N ASP A 168 -11.34 -10.53 5.78
CA ASP A 168 -10.57 -10.49 4.53
C ASP A 168 -9.48 -11.58 4.52
N SER A 169 -9.00 -11.94 3.33
CA SER A 169 -7.89 -12.87 3.09
C SER A 169 -7.09 -12.40 1.89
N ARG A 170 -5.77 -12.33 1.99
CA ARG A 170 -4.91 -12.05 0.84
C ARG A 170 -3.69 -12.96 0.85
N PHE A 171 -3.48 -13.59 -0.30
CA PHE A 171 -2.26 -14.33 -0.61
C PHE A 171 -1.28 -13.42 -1.35
N GLY A 172 0.00 -13.45 -0.95
CA GLY A 172 1.04 -12.72 -1.66
C GLY A 172 2.29 -12.48 -0.82
N GLU A 173 2.75 -11.23 -0.82
CA GLU A 173 4.00 -10.81 -0.17
C GLU A 173 3.73 -9.90 1.02
N ALA A 174 4.45 -10.16 2.11
CA ALA A 174 4.44 -9.35 3.33
C ALA A 174 5.88 -9.10 3.79
N LEU A 175 6.09 -8.09 4.63
CA LEU A 175 7.39 -7.69 5.14
C LEU A 175 7.27 -7.40 6.63
N PHE A 176 8.17 -7.97 7.44
CA PHE A 176 8.31 -7.56 8.83
C PHE A 176 9.08 -6.25 8.94
N THR A 177 8.57 -5.31 9.73
CA THR A 177 9.20 -4.03 10.04
C THR A 177 9.54 -3.95 11.52
N HIS A 178 10.31 -2.94 11.90
CA HIS A 178 10.65 -2.69 13.31
C HIS A 178 9.45 -2.39 14.22
N PHE A 179 8.26 -2.14 13.67
CA PHE A 179 7.02 -1.84 14.42
C PHE A 179 5.84 -2.75 14.08
N GLY A 180 5.99 -3.70 13.15
CA GLY A 180 4.88 -4.53 12.70
C GLY A 180 5.06 -5.08 11.29
N LEU A 181 4.09 -4.81 10.42
CA LEU A 181 3.99 -5.41 9.09
C LEU A 181 3.84 -4.38 7.97
N SER A 182 4.41 -4.71 6.82
CA SER A 182 4.31 -3.98 5.55
C SER A 182 4.27 -4.99 4.40
N GLY A 183 4.51 -4.52 3.18
CA GLY A 183 4.48 -5.34 1.96
C GLY A 183 3.11 -5.28 1.26
N PRO A 184 3.05 -5.68 -0.02
CA PRO A 184 1.91 -5.42 -0.89
C PRO A 184 0.55 -5.78 -0.28
N ILE A 185 0.39 -7.01 0.21
CA ILE A 185 -0.92 -7.45 0.71
C ILE A 185 -1.33 -6.71 2.00
N ILE A 186 -0.35 -6.31 2.82
CA ILE A 186 -0.59 -5.55 4.05
C ILE A 186 -1.02 -4.12 3.71
N LEU A 187 -0.33 -3.48 2.76
CA LEU A 187 -0.67 -2.14 2.30
C LEU A 187 -2.07 -2.12 1.69
N ASP A 188 -2.40 -3.10 0.84
CA ASP A 188 -3.71 -3.21 0.18
C ASP A 188 -4.86 -3.35 1.18
N MET A 189 -4.67 -4.15 2.24
CA MET A 189 -5.68 -4.35 3.29
C MET A 189 -5.69 -3.21 4.35
N SER A 190 -4.68 -2.36 4.40
CA SER A 190 -4.50 -1.40 5.50
C SER A 190 -5.69 -0.47 5.73
N LYS A 191 -6.38 -0.07 4.65
CA LYS A 191 -7.57 0.78 4.72
C LYS A 191 -8.73 0.07 5.44
N SER A 192 -9.06 -1.16 5.02
CA SER A 192 -10.16 -1.91 5.62
C SER A 192 -9.86 -2.28 7.07
N ILE A 193 -8.60 -2.62 7.37
CA ILE A 193 -8.14 -2.85 8.74
C ILE A 193 -8.29 -1.57 9.58
N GLY A 194 -7.93 -0.40 9.07
CA GLY A 194 -8.16 0.87 9.75
C GLY A 194 -9.63 1.14 10.05
N GLU A 195 -10.53 0.83 9.12
CA GLU A 195 -11.99 0.94 9.32
C GLU A 195 -12.53 -0.07 10.35
N LEU A 196 -11.95 -1.26 10.43
CA LEU A 196 -12.29 -2.26 11.46
C LEU A 196 -11.78 -1.84 12.84
N LEU A 197 -10.59 -1.25 12.92
CA LEU A 197 -10.00 -0.75 14.17
C LEU A 197 -10.83 0.37 14.82
N GLU A 198 -11.57 1.16 14.03
CA GLU A 198 -12.55 2.13 14.57
C GLU A 198 -13.70 1.45 15.35
N LYS A 199 -13.96 0.16 15.09
CA LYS A 199 -15.05 -0.62 15.69
C LYS A 199 -14.58 -1.59 16.77
N GLY A 200 -13.28 -1.86 16.88
CA GLY A 200 -12.71 -2.77 17.88
C GLY A 200 -11.41 -3.42 17.42
N GLY A 201 -10.85 -4.29 18.27
CA GLY A 201 -9.61 -5.01 18.00
C GLY A 201 -9.67 -5.87 16.73
N VAL A 202 -8.56 -5.91 16.01
CA VAL A 202 -8.38 -6.72 14.79
C VAL A 202 -7.27 -7.74 15.05
N LYS A 203 -7.53 -9.00 14.71
CA LYS A 203 -6.54 -10.07 14.75
C LYS A 203 -6.09 -10.40 13.33
N LEU A 204 -4.79 -10.49 13.13
CA LEU A 204 -4.20 -11.03 11.90
C LEU A 204 -3.73 -12.46 12.13
N VAL A 205 -3.95 -13.32 11.15
CA VAL A 205 -3.38 -14.67 11.11
C VAL A 205 -2.46 -14.74 9.90
N LEU A 206 -1.19 -15.05 10.14
CA LEU A 206 -0.18 -15.27 9.12
C LEU A 206 -0.04 -16.78 8.87
N ASP A 207 -0.40 -17.21 7.67
CA ASP A 207 -0.10 -18.55 7.18
C ASP A 207 1.18 -18.50 6.33
N LEU A 208 2.23 -19.16 6.81
CA LEU A 208 3.54 -19.24 6.14
C LEU A 208 3.58 -20.30 5.01
N LYS A 209 2.57 -21.17 4.92
CA LYS A 209 2.48 -22.30 3.99
C LYS A 209 1.02 -22.53 3.51
N PRO A 210 0.34 -21.50 2.95
CA PRO A 210 -1.07 -21.59 2.57
C PRO A 210 -1.36 -22.58 1.43
N ALA A 211 -0.33 -23.08 0.74
CA ALA A 211 -0.45 -24.13 -0.26
C ALA A 211 -0.54 -25.56 0.33
N LEU A 212 -0.32 -25.71 1.64
CA LEU A 212 -0.37 -26.99 2.34
C LEU A 212 -1.56 -27.00 3.29
N ASP A 213 -2.43 -27.99 3.16
CA ASP A 213 -3.38 -28.31 4.23
C ASP A 213 -2.63 -28.85 5.47
N PHE A 214 -3.32 -28.86 6.60
CA PHE A 214 -2.75 -29.29 7.87
C PHE A 214 -2.15 -30.71 7.80
N SER A 215 -2.83 -31.66 7.14
CA SER A 215 -2.34 -33.05 7.05
C SER A 215 -1.03 -33.13 6.27
N LYS A 216 -0.90 -32.40 5.16
CA LYS A 216 0.33 -32.34 4.38
C LYS A 216 1.44 -31.61 5.13
N LEU A 217 1.11 -30.53 5.83
CA LEU A 217 2.07 -29.78 6.64
C LEU A 217 2.61 -30.65 7.80
N ASP A 218 1.73 -31.35 8.51
CA ASP A 218 2.10 -32.29 9.58
C ASP A 218 3.03 -33.40 9.06
N LYS A 219 2.66 -34.07 7.96
CA LYS A 219 3.51 -35.07 7.30
C LYS A 219 4.87 -34.49 6.88
N ARG A 220 4.89 -33.24 6.41
CA ARG A 220 6.14 -32.54 6.06
C ARG A 220 7.02 -32.32 7.29
N VAL A 221 6.45 -31.82 8.38
CA VAL A 221 7.17 -31.59 9.65
C VAL A 221 7.74 -32.91 10.19
N GLN A 222 6.93 -33.97 10.24
CA GLN A 222 7.38 -35.30 10.69
C GLN A 222 8.53 -35.84 9.85
N ARG A 223 8.49 -35.65 8.52
CA ARG A 223 9.60 -36.06 7.63
C ARG A 223 10.88 -35.28 7.93
N ASP A 224 10.77 -33.97 8.10
CA ASP A 224 11.92 -33.12 8.41
C ASP A 224 12.49 -33.48 9.81
N PHE A 225 11.63 -33.82 10.77
CA PHE A 225 12.06 -34.30 12.10
C PHE A 225 12.76 -35.65 12.03
N LYS A 226 12.26 -36.62 11.25
CA LYS A 226 12.96 -37.90 11.01
C LYS A 226 14.35 -37.68 10.41
N LYS A 227 14.49 -36.76 9.45
CA LYS A 227 15.78 -36.38 8.85
C LYS A 227 16.75 -35.80 9.88
N TYR A 228 16.23 -35.04 10.85
CA TYR A 228 17.03 -34.32 11.85
C TYR A 228 16.99 -34.94 13.26
N GLN A 229 16.63 -36.22 13.39
CA GLN A 229 16.39 -36.89 14.68
C GLN A 229 17.53 -36.77 15.71
N LYS A 230 18.79 -36.71 15.25
CA LYS A 230 19.99 -36.58 16.10
C LYS A 230 20.41 -35.13 16.39
N LYS A 231 19.69 -34.14 15.85
CA LYS A 231 19.96 -32.72 16.05
C LYS A 231 19.07 -32.15 17.15
N GLU A 232 19.53 -31.05 17.74
CA GLU A 232 18.71 -30.20 18.59
C GLU A 232 17.58 -29.53 17.78
N PHE A 233 16.45 -29.24 18.45
CA PHE A 233 15.26 -28.64 17.84
C PHE A 233 15.58 -27.38 17.03
N LYS A 234 16.40 -26.47 17.58
CA LYS A 234 16.80 -25.22 16.91
C LYS A 234 17.50 -25.43 15.56
N ASN A 235 18.16 -26.58 15.37
CA ASN A 235 18.93 -26.92 14.17
C ASN A 235 18.12 -27.75 13.15
N SER A 236 16.84 -28.01 13.40
CA SER A 236 15.96 -28.81 12.54
C SER A 236 15.04 -27.98 11.63
N LEU A 237 14.88 -26.68 11.93
CA LEU A 237 13.85 -25.83 11.33
C LEU A 237 14.29 -25.13 10.04
N SER A 238 15.57 -25.25 9.66
CA SER A 238 16.18 -24.54 8.52
C SER A 238 15.56 -24.86 7.17
N ASP A 239 15.02 -26.07 6.99
CA ASP A 239 14.39 -26.50 5.74
C ASP A 239 12.95 -25.97 5.59
N LEU A 240 12.33 -25.59 6.71
CA LEU A 240 10.93 -25.19 6.78
C LEU A 240 10.77 -23.67 6.84
N LEU A 241 11.67 -22.99 7.56
CA LEU A 241 11.54 -21.59 7.94
C LEU A 241 12.76 -20.75 7.52
N PRO A 242 12.55 -19.48 7.15
CA PRO A 242 13.64 -18.51 7.06
C PRO A 242 14.38 -18.38 8.39
N GLN A 243 15.69 -18.20 8.35
CA GLN A 243 16.55 -18.11 9.54
C GLN A 243 16.05 -17.10 10.59
N LYS A 244 15.56 -15.93 10.17
CA LYS A 244 15.03 -14.91 11.08
C LYS A 244 13.75 -15.30 11.82
N LEU A 245 13.01 -16.31 11.36
CA LEU A 245 11.81 -16.80 12.04
C LEU A 245 12.08 -17.99 12.96
N ILE A 246 13.25 -18.63 12.87
CA ILE A 246 13.57 -19.80 13.69
C ILE A 246 13.55 -19.45 15.19
N PRO A 247 14.22 -18.38 15.68
CA PRO A 247 14.16 -18.01 17.09
C PRO A 247 12.73 -17.72 17.57
N VAL A 248 11.95 -17.01 16.77
CA VAL A 248 10.55 -16.67 17.05
C VAL A 248 9.70 -17.95 17.19
N ILE A 249 9.84 -18.91 16.27
CA ILE A 249 9.05 -20.15 16.32
C ILE A 249 9.47 -21.05 17.48
N ILE A 250 10.75 -21.05 17.86
CA ILE A 250 11.21 -21.75 19.08
C ILE A 250 10.55 -21.16 20.32
N GLU A 251 10.56 -19.84 20.46
CA GLU A 251 9.92 -19.18 21.60
C GLU A 251 8.42 -19.45 21.64
N LEU A 252 7.72 -19.30 20.51
CA LEU A 252 6.28 -19.50 20.42
C LEU A 252 5.84 -20.95 20.56
N SER A 253 6.70 -21.94 20.27
CA SER A 253 6.37 -23.36 20.41
C SER A 253 6.49 -23.85 21.86
N GLY A 254 7.25 -23.15 22.70
CA GLY A 254 7.57 -23.59 24.06
C GLY A 254 8.45 -24.85 24.12
N ILE A 255 9.06 -25.26 23.01
CA ILE A 255 9.97 -26.42 22.94
C ILE A 255 11.39 -25.94 23.26
N ASP A 256 12.06 -26.62 24.18
CA ASP A 256 13.46 -26.35 24.50
C ASP A 256 14.33 -26.42 23.22
N PRO A 257 15.06 -25.34 22.86
CA PRO A 257 15.89 -25.29 21.66
C PRO A 257 16.96 -26.38 21.60
N GLN A 258 17.42 -26.90 22.73
CA GLN A 258 18.44 -27.95 22.85
C GLN A 258 17.84 -29.36 22.88
N LYS A 259 16.51 -29.49 22.99
CA LYS A 259 15.83 -30.79 22.97
C LYS A 259 16.16 -31.52 21.67
N GLN A 260 16.67 -32.74 21.77
CA GLN A 260 16.90 -33.57 20.59
C GLN A 260 15.57 -33.90 19.93
N ILE A 261 15.53 -33.86 18.60
CA ILE A 261 14.29 -34.09 17.83
C ILE A 261 13.66 -35.45 18.10
N CYS A 262 14.45 -36.49 18.35
CA CYS A 262 13.91 -37.81 18.73
C CYS A 262 13.07 -37.80 20.02
N ASN A 263 13.19 -36.75 20.85
CA ASN A 263 12.47 -36.59 22.10
C ASN A 263 11.36 -35.53 22.02
N VAL A 264 11.24 -34.82 20.89
CA VAL A 264 10.20 -33.80 20.62
C VAL A 264 8.90 -34.49 20.27
#